data_AF-A0A0D8JUH2-F1
#
_entry.id   AF-A0A0D8JUH2-F1
#
_cell.length_a   1.000
_cell.length_b   1.000
_cell.length_c   1.000
_cell.angle_alpha   90.00
_cell.angle_beta   90.00
_cell.angle_gamma   90.00
#
_symmetry.space_group_name_H-M   'P 1'
#
loop_
_entity.id
_entity.type
_entity.pdbx_description
1 polymer ?
#
loop_
_entity_poly.entity_id
_entity_poly.type
_entity_poly.pdbx_seq_one_letter_code
_entity_poly.pdbx_strand_id
1 'polypeptide(L)'
;MPECDLLAQILPMKVELQSPEGCQALRAMEALCKQECEIAYCTSLKPIDGHCICSQAMNKLYPHWHWLHLYCCYKKCVQKMGPSNFAELCFECDSWYQTEEDWNQYCKQHLETLKDLL
;
A
#
# COMPACT_ATOMS: atom_id res chain seq x y z
N MET A 1 -0.46 -10.07 -1.43
CA MET A 1 0.94 -10.55 -1.45
C MET A 1 0.91 -11.84 -0.68
N PRO A 2 1.27 -13.00 -1.26
CA PRO A 2 1.00 -14.30 -0.65
C PRO A 2 1.49 -14.42 0.79
N GLU A 3 2.66 -13.86 1.10
CA GLU A 3 3.27 -13.84 2.43
C GLU A 3 2.44 -13.01 3.43
N CYS A 4 1.87 -11.88 2.99
CA CYS A 4 1.09 -10.97 3.82
C CYS A 4 -0.32 -11.48 4.04
N ASP A 5 -0.90 -12.08 3.00
CA ASP A 5 -2.21 -12.75 3.06
C ASP A 5 -2.14 -13.96 4.00
N LEU A 6 -1.00 -14.67 4.00
CA LEU A 6 -0.70 -15.74 4.96
C LEU A 6 -0.52 -15.19 6.38
N LEU A 7 0.23 -14.11 6.55
CA LEU A 7 0.42 -13.48 7.87
C LEU A 7 -0.89 -12.95 8.46
N ALA A 8 -1.78 -12.38 7.63
CA ALA A 8 -3.10 -11.92 8.07
C ALA A 8 -3.96 -13.06 8.65
N GLN A 9 -3.79 -14.28 8.14
CA GLN A 9 -4.47 -15.48 8.65
C GLN A 9 -3.83 -16.01 9.94
N ILE A 10 -2.49 -15.99 10.03
CA ILE A 10 -1.76 -16.63 11.14
C ILE A 10 -1.61 -15.72 12.37
N LEU A 11 -1.33 -14.43 12.18
CA LEU A 11 -1.01 -13.50 13.28
C LEU A 11 -2.12 -13.36 14.34
N PRO A 12 -3.41 -13.43 14.01
CA PRO A 12 -4.48 -13.42 15.02
C PRO A 12 -4.57 -14.71 15.84
N MET A 13 -3.95 -15.80 15.39
CA MET A 13 -4.00 -17.10 16.06
C MET A 13 -3.10 -17.12 17.29
N LYS A 14 -3.56 -17.75 18.38
CA LYS A 14 -2.73 -18.00 19.57
C LYS A 14 -1.98 -19.32 19.42
N VAL A 15 -0.82 -19.27 18.76
CA VAL A 15 0.06 -20.42 18.51
C VAL A 15 1.46 -20.21 19.07
N GLU A 16 2.15 -21.29 19.41
CA GLU A 16 3.57 -21.24 19.80
C GLU A 16 4.46 -20.93 18.59
N LEU A 17 5.57 -20.21 18.76
CA LEU A 17 6.48 -19.88 17.65
C LEU A 17 7.06 -21.11 16.94
N GLN A 18 7.22 -22.21 17.68
CA GLN A 18 7.78 -23.47 17.17
C GLN A 18 6.73 -24.36 16.50
N SER A 19 5.45 -23.96 16.53
CA SER A 19 4.40 -24.65 15.79
C SER A 19 4.62 -24.56 14.27
N PRO A 20 4.01 -25.45 13.47
CA PRO A 20 4.01 -25.32 12.01
C PRO A 20 3.57 -23.93 11.53
N GLU A 21 2.50 -23.39 12.12
CA GLU A 21 1.94 -22.08 11.82
C GLU A 21 2.91 -20.95 12.22
N GLY A 22 3.48 -21.03 13.42
CA GLY A 22 4.50 -20.08 13.89
C GLY A 22 5.75 -20.06 12.99
N CYS A 23 6.22 -21.23 12.56
CA CYS A 23 7.34 -21.34 11.62
C CYS A 23 6.98 -20.80 10.23
N GLN A 24 5.74 -20.99 9.76
CA GLN A 24 5.26 -20.39 8.51
C GLN A 24 5.23 -18.86 8.58
N ALA A 25 4.71 -18.30 9.68
CA ALA A 25 4.72 -16.86 9.90
C ALA A 25 6.15 -16.28 9.89
N LEU A 26 7.09 -16.93 10.58
CA LEU A 26 8.49 -16.49 10.60
C LEU A 26 9.13 -16.50 9.20
N ARG A 27 8.90 -17.54 8.41
CA ARG A 27 9.39 -17.60 7.02
C ARG A 27 8.75 -16.54 6.13
N ALA A 28 7.46 -16.28 6.30
CA ALA A 28 6.75 -15.24 5.56
C ALA A 28 7.32 -13.85 5.91
N MET A 29 7.55 -13.55 7.18
CA MET A 29 8.22 -12.32 7.61
C MET A 29 9.63 -12.20 7.03
N GLU A 30 10.42 -13.29 7.07
CA GLU A 30 11.78 -13.29 6.50
C GLU A 30 11.77 -13.03 4.99
N ALA A 31 10.84 -13.64 4.26
CA ALA A 31 10.66 -13.42 2.82
C ALA A 31 10.32 -11.95 2.53
N LEU A 32 9.46 -11.33 3.33
CA LEU A 32 9.13 -9.91 3.22
C LEU A 32 10.33 -9.01 3.46
N CYS A 33 11.15 -9.31 4.48
CA CYS A 33 12.37 -8.55 4.75
C CYS A 33 13.43 -8.71 3.66
N LYS A 34 13.43 -9.82 2.92
CA LYS A 34 14.34 -10.07 1.81
C LYS A 34 13.84 -9.52 0.47
N GLN A 35 12.58 -9.11 0.39
CA GLN A 35 11.99 -8.61 -0.84
C GLN A 35 12.49 -7.17 -1.11
N GLU A 36 13.03 -6.93 -2.30
CA GLU A 36 13.40 -5.57 -2.76
C GLU A 36 12.17 -4.72 -3.16
N CYS A 37 10.97 -5.12 -2.74
CA CYS A 37 9.73 -4.45 -3.11
C CYS A 37 9.32 -3.46 -2.01
N GLU A 38 9.78 -2.22 -2.13
CA GLU A 38 9.49 -1.16 -1.15
C GLU A 38 8.04 -0.66 -1.21
N ILE A 39 7.28 -1.01 -2.26
CA ILE A 39 5.93 -0.52 -2.54
C ILE A 39 5.07 -1.68 -3.03
N ALA A 40 4.92 -2.66 -2.16
CA ALA A 40 4.37 -3.95 -2.53
C ALA A 40 2.82 -3.99 -2.59
N TYR A 41 2.13 -2.95 -2.09
CA TYR A 41 0.67 -2.96 -1.92
C TYR A 41 -0.11 -1.96 -2.78
N CYS A 42 0.52 -0.90 -3.29
CA CYS A 42 -0.18 0.08 -4.12
C CYS A 42 0.28 -0.03 -5.56
N THR A 43 -0.42 -0.84 -6.36
CA THR A 43 -0.16 -0.93 -7.80
C THR A 43 -0.35 0.42 -8.49
N SER A 44 -1.27 1.25 -7.97
CA SER A 44 -1.47 2.63 -8.41
C SER A 44 -0.27 3.55 -8.17
N LEU A 45 0.71 3.13 -7.36
CA LEU A 45 1.94 3.87 -7.02
C LEU A 45 3.23 3.22 -7.53
N LYS A 46 3.12 2.17 -8.35
CA LYS A 46 4.32 1.45 -8.81
C LYS A 46 5.17 2.31 -9.75
N PRO A 47 6.51 2.31 -9.57
CA PRO A 47 7.40 2.90 -10.55
C PRO A 47 7.30 2.16 -11.90
N ILE A 48 7.42 2.92 -12.98
CA ILE A 48 7.40 2.44 -14.37
C ILE A 48 8.85 2.22 -14.79
N ASP A 49 9.21 0.97 -15.07
CA ASP A 49 10.57 0.58 -15.47
C ASP A 49 11.66 1.12 -14.53
N GLY A 50 11.41 1.06 -13.22
CA GLY A 50 12.34 1.55 -12.19
C GLY A 50 12.43 3.08 -12.06
N HIS A 51 11.50 3.81 -12.69
CA HIS A 51 11.41 5.26 -12.64
C HIS A 51 10.05 5.73 -12.09
N CYS A 52 10.05 6.87 -11.41
CA CYS A 52 8.83 7.58 -11.08
C CYS A 52 8.21 8.21 -12.35
N ILE A 53 6.92 8.54 -12.32
CA ILE A 53 6.23 9.28 -13.39
C ILE A 53 6.84 10.66 -13.68
N CYS A 54 7.63 11.21 -12.77
CA CYS A 54 8.42 12.42 -13.02
C CYS A 54 9.76 12.15 -13.74
N SER A 55 9.97 10.91 -14.22
CA SER A 55 11.21 10.40 -14.83
C SER A 55 12.42 10.29 -13.89
N GLN A 56 12.24 10.54 -12.59
CA GLN A 56 13.29 10.32 -11.60
C GLN A 56 13.55 8.82 -11.43
N ALA A 57 14.79 8.38 -11.61
CA ALA A 57 15.20 7.01 -11.35
C ALA A 57 15.13 6.69 -9.85
N MET A 58 14.46 5.59 -9.48
CA MET A 58 14.25 5.23 -8.09
C MET A 58 15.56 4.90 -7.37
N ASN A 59 16.53 4.29 -8.07
CA ASN A 59 17.85 3.97 -7.52
C ASN A 59 18.71 5.19 -7.13
N LYS A 60 18.34 6.39 -7.57
CA LYS A 60 19.00 7.65 -7.17
C LYS A 60 18.42 8.23 -5.89
N LEU A 61 17.28 7.72 -5.42
CA LEU A 61 16.66 8.09 -4.17
C LEU A 61 17.06 7.09 -3.08
N TYR A 62 17.17 7.56 -1.85
CA TYR A 62 17.32 6.65 -0.72
C TYR A 62 16.08 5.75 -0.60
N PRO A 63 16.22 4.44 -0.35
CA PRO A 63 15.12 3.50 -0.13
C PRO A 63 13.94 4.06 0.67
N HIS A 64 14.20 4.54 1.88
CA HIS A 64 13.17 5.10 2.76
C HIS A 64 12.44 6.35 2.21
N TRP A 65 12.88 6.96 1.10
CA TRP A 65 12.21 8.06 0.40
C TRP A 65 11.37 7.62 -0.80
N HIS A 66 11.51 6.39 -1.28
CA HIS A 66 10.87 5.92 -2.51
C HIS A 66 9.36 6.08 -2.44
N TRP A 67 8.75 5.63 -1.34
CA TRP A 67 7.31 5.76 -1.10
C TRP A 67 6.84 7.21 -1.10
N LEU A 68 7.50 8.07 -0.31
CA LEU A 68 7.11 9.48 -0.19
C LEU A 68 7.19 10.19 -1.54
N HIS A 69 8.27 9.94 -2.29
CA HIS A 69 8.45 10.52 -3.61
C HIS A 69 7.34 10.08 -4.57
N LEU A 70 7.06 8.78 -4.65
CA LEU A 70 6.03 8.25 -5.53
C LEU A 70 4.65 8.78 -5.15
N TYR A 71 4.26 8.70 -3.87
CA TYR A 71 2.99 9.25 -3.40
C TYR A 71 2.83 10.72 -3.77
N CYS A 72 3.82 11.58 -3.48
CA CYS A 72 3.73 13.00 -3.78
C CYS A 72 3.68 13.27 -5.29
N CYS A 73 4.42 12.53 -6.11
CA CYS A 73 4.40 12.68 -7.57
C CYS A 73 3.05 12.28 -8.15
N TYR A 74 2.54 11.11 -7.78
CA TYR A 74 1.24 10.63 -8.23
C TYR A 74 0.11 11.55 -7.77
N LYS A 75 0.09 11.96 -6.50
CA LYS A 75 -0.89 12.92 -5.97
C LYS A 75 -0.94 14.19 -6.81
N LYS A 76 0.22 14.79 -7.12
CA LYS A 76 0.30 15.98 -7.99
C LYS A 76 -0.20 15.72 -9.40
N CYS A 77 0.05 14.53 -9.95
CA CYS A 77 -0.41 14.15 -11.27
C CYS A 77 -1.95 14.02 -11.30
N VAL A 78 -2.51 13.31 -10.32
CA VAL A 78 -3.94 13.09 -10.17
C VAL A 78 -4.69 14.40 -9.90
N GLN A 79 -4.14 15.29 -9.07
CA GLN A 79 -4.68 16.64 -8.86
C GLN A 79 -4.78 17.44 -10.16
N LYS A 80 -3.77 17.35 -11.04
CA LYS A 80 -3.76 18.07 -12.32
C LYS A 80 -4.77 17.52 -13.33
N MET A 81 -5.08 16.23 -13.25
CA MET A 81 -6.06 15.57 -14.14
C MET A 81 -7.50 15.71 -13.64
N GLY A 82 -7.68 16.04 -12.37
CA GLY A 82 -8.97 16.11 -11.72
C GLY A 82 -9.69 17.45 -11.92
N PRO A 83 -10.99 17.50 -11.59
CA PRO A 83 -11.77 18.73 -11.62
C PRO A 83 -11.42 19.69 -10.47
N SER A 84 -10.65 19.24 -9.48
CA SER A 84 -10.30 20.00 -8.27
C SER A 84 -8.81 19.85 -7.94
N ASN A 85 -8.29 20.72 -7.06
CA ASN A 85 -6.91 20.61 -6.55
C ASN A 85 -6.77 19.56 -5.41
N PHE A 86 -7.71 18.61 -5.32
CA PHE A 86 -7.72 17.55 -4.33
C PHE A 86 -7.32 16.22 -4.97
N ALA A 87 -6.52 15.43 -4.26
CA ALA A 87 -6.35 14.01 -4.56
C ALA A 87 -5.95 13.24 -3.30
N GLU A 88 -6.62 12.15 -3.01
CA GLU A 88 -6.24 11.21 -1.96
C GLU A 88 -6.33 9.77 -2.44
N LEU A 89 -5.53 8.89 -1.82
CA LEU A 89 -5.47 7.46 -2.13
C LEU A 89 -6.03 6.66 -0.96
N CYS A 90 -6.98 5.78 -1.24
CA CYS A 90 -7.28 4.70 -0.30
C CYS A 90 -6.23 3.59 -0.46
N PHE A 91 -5.41 3.37 0.57
CA PHE A 91 -4.36 2.35 0.54
C PHE A 91 -4.91 0.92 0.51
N GLU A 92 -6.05 0.69 1.17
CA GLU A 92 -6.68 -0.65 1.22
C GLU A 92 -7.29 -1.05 -0.12
N CYS A 93 -7.93 -0.09 -0.81
CA CYS A 93 -8.57 -0.34 -2.11
C CYS A 93 -7.73 0.10 -3.32
N ASP A 94 -6.51 0.57 -3.08
CA ASP A 94 -5.56 1.05 -4.10
C ASP A 94 -6.19 2.00 -5.15
N SER A 95 -7.06 2.90 -4.69
CA SER A 95 -7.91 3.75 -5.54
C SER A 95 -7.78 5.24 -5.20
N TRP A 96 -7.61 6.07 -6.24
CA TRP A 96 -7.48 7.52 -6.13
C TRP A 96 -8.84 8.24 -6.23
N TYR A 97 -9.02 9.27 -5.40
CA TYR A 97 -10.20 10.13 -5.36
C TYR A 97 -9.78 11.57 -5.61
N GLN A 98 -10.52 12.29 -6.46
CA GLN A 98 -10.14 13.62 -6.96
C GLN A 98 -11.01 14.77 -6.42
N THR A 99 -11.96 14.46 -5.55
CA THR A 99 -12.79 15.44 -4.86
C THR A 99 -12.86 15.11 -3.37
N GLU A 100 -13.04 16.14 -2.55
CA GLU A 100 -13.17 15.96 -1.11
C GLU A 100 -14.52 15.30 -0.77
N GLU A 101 -15.57 15.57 -1.54
CA GLU A 101 -16.89 14.95 -1.40
C GLU A 101 -16.84 13.44 -1.63
N ASP A 102 -16.26 13.00 -2.75
CA ASP A 102 -16.16 11.57 -3.07
C ASP A 102 -15.29 10.85 -2.03
N TRP A 103 -14.18 11.46 -1.63
CA TRP A 103 -13.29 10.91 -0.61
C TRP A 103 -13.98 10.74 0.75
N ASN A 104 -14.71 11.77 1.20
CA ASN A 104 -15.41 11.73 2.48
C ASN A 104 -16.57 10.73 2.47
N GLN A 105 -17.32 10.67 1.37
CA GLN A 105 -18.40 9.69 1.22
C GLN A 105 -17.83 8.27 1.21
N TYR A 106 -16.77 8.04 0.45
CA TYR A 106 -16.08 6.76 0.39
C TYR A 106 -15.54 6.35 1.76
N CYS A 107 -14.82 7.22 2.46
CA CYS A 107 -14.28 6.93 3.79
C CYS A 107 -15.36 6.47 4.77
N LYS A 108 -16.55 7.11 4.75
CA LYS A 108 -17.67 6.72 5.63
C LYS A 108 -18.14 5.29 5.33
N GLN A 109 -18.39 4.98 4.06
CA GLN A 109 -18.83 3.65 3.63
C GLN A 109 -17.76 2.58 3.92
N HIS A 110 -16.50 2.92 3.69
CA HIS A 110 -15.36 2.04 3.94
C HIS A 110 -15.23 1.69 5.43
N LEU A 111 -15.34 2.69 6.30
CA LEU A 111 -15.29 2.49 7.75
C LEU A 111 -16.51 1.74 8.31
N GLU A 112 -17.68 1.89 7.71
CA GLU A 112 -18.88 1.11 8.07
C GLU A 112 -18.70 -0.36 7.69
N THR A 113 -18.21 -0.64 6.49
CA THR A 113 -17.95 -2.00 6.00
C THR A 113 -16.89 -2.73 6.84
N LEU A 114 -15.85 -2.02 7.30
CA LEU A 114 -14.83 -2.58 8.19
C LEU A 114 -15.37 -2.97 9.56
N LYS A 115 -16.36 -2.24 10.09
CA LYS A 115 -16.99 -2.56 11.39
C LYS A 115 -17.84 -3.83 11.33
N ASP A 116 -18.36 -4.18 10.16
CA ASP A 116 -19.14 -5.39 9.97
C ASP A 116 -18.27 -6.66 9.86
N LEU A 117 -16.94 -6.50 9.73
CA LEU A 117 -15.96 -7.58 9.61
C LEU A 117 -15.16 -7.86 10.91
N LEU A 118 -15.36 -7.05 11.96
CA LEU A 118 -14.72 -7.16 13.28
C LEU A 118 -15.71 -7.65 14.34
#